data_AF-B9YYR8-F1
#
_entry.id   AF-B9YYR8-F1
#
_cell.length_a   1.000
_cell.length_b   1.000
_cell.length_c   1.000
_cell.angle_alpha   90.00
_cell.angle_beta   90.00
_cell.angle_gamma   90.00
#
_symmetry.space_group_name_H-M   'P 1'
#
loop_
_entity.id
_entity.type
_entity.pdbx_description
1 polymer ?
#
loop_
_entity_poly.entity_id
_entity_poly.type
_entity_poly.pdbx_seq_one_letter_code
_entity_poly.pdbx_strand_id
1 'polypeptide(L)'
;MDKRPITTLQLETLQRLTEEFTSTVRRIDLHRWDYVNAENLANMLRALDHTITVAPPHSPLQDLNPRLFCNEITPQLIGDITSVGFTPIKNGDYWQINPPGTAGEFAMSFKLLERP
;
A
#
# COMPACT_ATOMS: atom_id res chain seq x y z
N MET A 1 -43.70 14.88 -2.16
CA MET A 1 -42.33 14.54 -1.74
C MET A 1 -42.24 14.72 -0.25
N ASP A 2 -42.15 13.61 0.49
CA ASP A 2 -42.04 13.61 1.95
C ASP A 2 -40.63 14.09 2.34
N LYS A 3 -40.49 15.32 2.83
CA LYS A 3 -39.23 15.84 3.36
C LYS A 3 -39.18 15.55 4.86
N ARG A 4 -38.77 14.33 5.22
CA ARG A 4 -38.52 14.02 6.63
C ARG A 4 -37.28 14.80 7.10
N PRO A 5 -37.33 15.50 8.24
CA PRO A 5 -36.17 16.21 8.78
C PRO A 5 -35.07 15.20 9.13
N ILE A 6 -33.82 15.55 8.80
CA ILE A 6 -32.63 14.78 9.20
C ILE A 6 -32.58 14.76 10.72
N THR A 7 -32.47 13.58 11.31
CA THR A 7 -32.34 13.42 12.77
C THR A 7 -30.92 13.74 13.22
N THR A 8 -30.72 14.12 14.49
CA THR A 8 -29.39 14.39 15.06
C THR A 8 -28.41 13.23 14.83
N LEU A 9 -28.87 11.98 15.00
CA LEU A 9 -28.08 10.78 14.74
C LEU A 9 -27.64 10.67 13.27
N GLN A 10 -28.51 11.01 12.33
CA GLN A 10 -28.17 11.03 10.90
C GLN A 10 -27.14 12.13 10.60
N LEU A 11 -27.24 13.30 11.25
CA LEU A 11 -26.28 14.39 11.10
C LEU A 11 -24.90 14.00 11.63
N GLU A 12 -24.83 13.41 12.83
CA GLU A 12 -23.58 12.93 13.45
C GLU A 12 -22.93 11.81 12.63
N THR A 13 -23.75 10.92 12.06
CA THR A 13 -23.25 9.85 11.17
C THR A 13 -22.64 10.44 9.91
N LEU A 14 -23.31 11.42 9.29
CA LEU A 14 -22.78 12.12 8.11
C LEU A 14 -21.48 12.88 8.42
N GLN A 15 -21.39 13.50 9.60
CA GLN A 15 -20.18 14.18 10.05
C GLN A 15 -19.01 13.20 10.22
N ARG A 16 -19.21 12.08 10.92
CA ARG A 16 -18.17 11.05 11.09
C ARG A 16 -17.70 10.46 9.76
N LEU A 17 -18.64 10.16 8.85
CA LEU A 17 -18.28 9.68 7.51
C LEU A 17 -17.47 10.71 6.72
N THR A 18 -17.78 12.00 6.87
CA THR A 18 -17.04 13.09 6.22
C THR A 18 -15.63 13.23 6.81
N GLU A 19 -15.48 13.12 8.12
CA GLU A 19 -14.19 13.13 8.81
C GLU A 19 -13.31 11.93 8.41
N GLU A 20 -13.89 10.73 8.41
CA GLU A 20 -13.23 9.50 7.95
C GLU A 20 -12.79 9.64 6.48
N PHE A 21 -13.68 10.08 5.60
CA PHE A 21 -13.35 10.27 4.18
C PHE A 21 -12.23 11.30 3.99
N THR A 22 -12.30 12.45 4.65
CA THR A 22 -11.29 13.51 4.57
C THR A 22 -9.93 13.01 5.08
N SER A 23 -9.93 12.28 6.19
CA SER A 23 -8.73 11.65 6.75
C SER A 23 -8.12 10.63 5.77
N THR A 24 -8.94 9.78 5.16
CA THR A 24 -8.50 8.82 4.14
C THR A 24 -7.89 9.50 2.92
N VAL A 25 -8.55 10.51 2.35
CA VAL A 25 -8.04 11.25 1.18
C VAL A 25 -6.69 11.88 1.50
N ARG A 26 -6.56 12.53 2.67
CA ARG A 26 -5.30 13.13 3.10
C ARG A 26 -4.18 12.09 3.25
N ARG A 27 -4.48 10.91 3.79
CA ARG A 27 -3.50 9.82 3.91
C ARG A 27 -3.09 9.28 2.55
N ILE A 28 -4.03 9.07 1.62
CA ILE A 28 -3.71 8.64 0.25
C ILE A 28 -2.80 9.67 -0.44
N ASP A 29 -3.07 10.97 -0.28
CA ASP A 29 -2.26 12.02 -0.88
C ASP A 29 -0.84 12.06 -0.30
N LEU A 30 -0.71 11.89 1.02
CA LEU A 30 0.59 11.75 1.70
C LEU A 30 1.39 10.54 1.18
N HIS A 31 0.71 9.44 0.84
CA HIS A 31 1.34 8.19 0.38
C HIS A 31 1.38 8.03 -1.14
N ARG A 32 1.00 9.07 -1.90
CA ARG A 32 0.99 9.00 -3.38
C ARG A 32 2.36 8.62 -3.95
N TRP A 33 3.43 9.15 -3.37
CA TRP A 33 4.80 8.84 -3.78
C TRP A 33 5.21 7.40 -3.46
N ASP A 34 4.62 6.77 -2.45
CA ASP A 34 4.89 5.38 -2.10
C ASP A 34 4.35 4.42 -3.19
N TYR A 35 3.20 4.73 -3.79
CA TYR A 35 2.70 3.97 -4.94
C TYR A 35 3.57 4.14 -6.18
N VAL A 36 4.09 5.35 -6.42
CA VAL A 36 5.05 5.59 -7.51
C VAL A 36 6.33 4.78 -7.29
N ASN A 37 6.84 4.75 -6.06
CA ASN A 37 8.01 3.95 -5.71
C ASN A 37 7.76 2.44 -5.83
N ALA A 38 6.58 1.96 -5.45
CA ALA A 38 6.18 0.57 -5.62
C ALA A 38 6.09 0.17 -7.11
N GLU A 39 5.53 1.03 -7.97
CA GLU A 39 5.54 0.82 -9.43
C GLU A 39 6.95 0.85 -10.01
N ASN A 40 7.81 1.76 -9.56
CA ASN A 40 9.21 1.79 -9.98
C ASN A 40 9.92 0.49 -9.62
N LEU A 41 9.77 0.01 -8.38
CA LEU A 41 10.33 -1.28 -7.97
C LEU A 41 9.77 -2.43 -8.81
N ALA A 42 8.45 -2.48 -9.03
CA ALA A 42 7.84 -3.52 -9.87
C ALA A 42 8.39 -3.51 -11.29
N ASN A 43 8.61 -2.34 -11.90
CA ASN A 43 9.21 -2.21 -13.22
C ASN A 43 10.67 -2.68 -13.24
N MET A 44 11.46 -2.36 -12.22
CA MET A 44 12.83 -2.87 -12.08
C MET A 44 12.86 -4.39 -11.98
N LEU A 45 11.97 -4.99 -11.18
CA LEU A 45 11.89 -6.44 -11.02
C LEU A 45 11.38 -7.14 -12.29
N ARG A 46 10.42 -6.54 -13.02
CA ARG A 46 9.99 -7.05 -14.33
C ARG A 46 11.10 -7.03 -15.37
N ALA A 47 12.00 -6.04 -15.31
CA ALA A 47 13.18 -5.99 -16.17
C ALA A 47 14.22 -7.08 -15.84
N LEU A 48 14.10 -7.72 -14.66
CA LEU A 48 14.87 -8.88 -14.23
C LEU A 48 14.07 -10.19 -14.38
N ASP A 49 13.07 -10.21 -15.28
CA ASP A 49 12.20 -11.36 -15.58
C ASP A 49 11.29 -11.84 -14.41
N HIS A 50 11.09 -11.03 -13.37
CA HIS A 50 10.12 -11.33 -12.32
C HIS A 50 8.71 -10.92 -12.70
N THR A 51 7.73 -11.79 -12.45
CA THR A 51 6.31 -11.44 -12.63
C THR A 51 5.79 -10.72 -11.38
N ILE A 52 5.83 -9.38 -11.39
CA ILE A 52 5.35 -8.53 -10.28
C ILE A 52 4.13 -7.71 -10.71
N THR A 53 3.09 -7.67 -9.88
CA THR A 53 1.93 -6.78 -10.05
C THR A 53 1.79 -5.87 -8.85
N VAL A 54 1.61 -4.56 -9.08
CA VAL A 54 1.26 -3.62 -8.01
C VAL A 54 -0.26 -3.60 -7.88
N ALA A 55 -0.76 -3.63 -6.65
CA ALA A 55 -2.18 -3.49 -6.37
C ALA A 55 -2.47 -2.21 -5.55
N PRO A 56 -3.59 -1.53 -5.85
CA PRO A 56 -4.08 -0.45 -5.01
C PRO A 56 -4.46 -0.97 -3.61
N PRO A 57 -4.61 -0.06 -2.62
CA PRO A 57 -5.08 -0.45 -1.30
C PRO A 57 -6.50 -1.02 -1.45
N HIS A 58 -6.78 -2.13 -0.75
CA HIS A 58 -8.10 -2.75 -0.81
C HIS A 58 -9.02 -2.19 0.26
N SER A 59 -10.33 -2.26 0.02
CA SER A 59 -11.33 -2.01 1.04
C SER A 59 -11.46 -3.22 1.98
N PRO A 60 -11.59 -3.03 3.30
CA PRO A 60 -11.59 -1.75 4.02
C PRO A 60 -10.18 -1.14 4.04
N LEU A 61 -10.09 0.19 3.86
CA LEU A 61 -8.84 0.99 3.76
C LEU A 61 -8.06 1.10 5.07
N GLN A 62 -8.06 0.04 5.88
CA GLN A 62 -7.29 -0.06 7.12
C GLN A 62 -5.79 -0.20 6.84
N ASP A 63 -5.44 -0.72 5.66
CA ASP A 63 -4.08 -0.94 5.22
C ASP A 63 -3.82 -0.20 3.90
N LEU A 64 -3.12 0.94 4.01
CA LEU A 64 -2.79 1.81 2.88
C LEU A 64 -1.44 1.45 2.24
N ASN A 65 -0.74 0.44 2.74
CA ASN A 65 0.56 0.09 2.20
C ASN A 65 0.41 -0.46 0.77
N PRO A 66 1.21 0.03 -0.20
CA PRO A 66 1.25 -0.55 -1.54
C PRO A 66 1.59 -2.04 -1.47
N ARG A 67 0.95 -2.83 -2.33
CA ARG A 67 1.13 -4.28 -2.36
C ARG A 67 1.75 -4.71 -3.68
N LEU A 68 2.80 -5.51 -3.57
CA LEU A 68 3.49 -6.16 -4.66
C LEU A 68 3.11 -7.63 -4.62
N PHE A 69 2.58 -8.13 -5.73
CA PHE A 69 2.17 -9.51 -5.89
C PHE A 69 3.11 -10.23 -6.85
N CYS A 70 3.59 -11.39 -6.44
CA CYS A 70 4.37 -12.31 -7.28
C CYS A 70 3.74 -13.71 -7.27
N ASN A 71 4.18 -14.57 -8.19
CA ASN A 71 3.73 -15.97 -8.22
C ASN A 71 4.35 -16.78 -7.07
N GLU A 72 5.65 -16.56 -6.82
CA GLU A 72 6.41 -17.25 -5.77
C GLU A 72 7.51 -16.31 -5.26
N ILE A 73 7.70 -16.27 -3.95
CA ILE A 73 8.78 -15.51 -3.31
C ILE A 73 10.02 -16.40 -3.21
N THR A 74 10.89 -16.28 -4.19
CA THR A 74 12.15 -17.04 -4.23
C THR A 74 13.29 -16.28 -3.55
N PRO A 75 14.36 -16.98 -3.09
CA PRO A 75 15.57 -16.32 -2.60
C PRO A 75 16.21 -15.38 -3.63
N GLN A 76 16.08 -15.72 -4.92
CA GLN A 76 16.55 -14.89 -6.03
C GLN A 76 15.79 -13.56 -6.08
N LEU A 77 14.46 -13.59 -5.99
CA LEU A 77 13.64 -12.38 -5.96
C LEU A 77 14.03 -11.45 -4.79
N ILE A 78 14.25 -12.01 -3.61
CA ILE A 78 14.68 -11.23 -2.43
C ILE A 78 16.09 -10.63 -2.63
N GLY A 79 17.00 -11.40 -3.24
CA GLY A 79 18.32 -10.92 -3.64
C GLY A 79 18.25 -9.76 -4.63
N ASP A 80 17.38 -9.87 -5.63
CA ASP A 80 17.18 -8.84 -6.66
C ASP A 80 16.55 -7.56 -6.09
N ILE A 81 15.61 -7.67 -5.16
CA ILE A 81 15.07 -6.51 -4.43
C ILE A 81 16.19 -5.77 -3.68
N THR A 82 17.08 -6.53 -3.05
CA THR A 82 18.24 -5.97 -2.33
C THR A 82 19.23 -5.31 -3.28
N SER A 83 19.47 -5.91 -4.45
CA SER A 83 20.43 -5.41 -5.43
C SER A 83 19.99 -4.08 -6.07
N VAL A 84 18.68 -3.85 -6.19
CA VAL A 84 18.12 -2.56 -6.65
C VAL A 84 17.98 -1.52 -5.53
N GLY A 85 18.53 -1.81 -4.34
CA GLY A 85 18.68 -0.86 -3.24
C GLY A 85 17.52 -0.81 -2.24
N PHE A 86 16.54 -1.70 -2.36
CA PHE A 86 15.43 -1.79 -1.39
C PHE A 86 15.79 -2.79 -0.29
N THR A 87 15.23 -2.61 0.91
CA THR A 87 15.51 -3.50 2.04
C THR A 87 14.33 -4.42 2.32
N PRO A 88 14.42 -5.72 2.00
CA PRO A 88 13.39 -6.70 2.35
C PRO A 88 13.53 -7.16 3.82
N ILE A 89 12.42 -7.18 4.55
CA ILE A 89 12.31 -7.65 5.95
C ILE A 89 11.14 -8.63 6.03
N LYS A 90 11.36 -9.86 6.50
CA LYS A 90 10.27 -10.82 6.69
C LYS A 90 9.42 -10.40 7.90
N ASN A 91 8.10 -10.25 7.71
CA ASN A 91 7.16 -9.86 8.76
C ASN A 91 5.93 -10.77 8.74
N GLY A 92 5.99 -11.85 9.54
CA GLY A 92 4.94 -12.87 9.57
C GLY A 92 4.70 -13.46 8.18
N ASP A 93 3.49 -13.29 7.66
CA ASP A 93 3.05 -13.90 6.40
C ASP A 93 3.57 -13.18 5.15
N TYR A 94 4.10 -11.96 5.26
CA TYR A 94 4.53 -11.16 4.11
C TYR A 94 5.96 -10.66 4.24
N TRP A 95 6.50 -10.14 3.13
CA TRP A 95 7.77 -9.43 3.13
C TRP A 95 7.52 -7.93 3.10
N GLN A 96 8.04 -7.23 4.09
CA GLN A 96 8.06 -5.77 4.14
C GLN A 96 9.23 -5.27 3.30
N ILE A 97 8.97 -4.41 2.32
CA ILE A 97 10.00 -3.84 1.44
C ILE A 97 10.13 -2.35 1.73
N ASN A 98 11.29 -1.93 2.23
CA ASN A 98 11.56 -0.53 2.52
C ASN A 98 12.28 0.14 1.33
N PRO A 99 11.92 1.38 0.95
CA PRO A 99 12.61 2.13 -0.10
C PRO A 99 14.06 2.49 0.27
N PRO A 100 14.93 2.73 -0.74
CA PRO A 100 16.28 3.21 -0.53
C PRO A 100 16.29 4.58 0.16
N GLY A 101 17.20 4.78 1.11
CA GLY A 101 17.43 6.08 1.75
C GLY A 101 16.39 6.51 2.80
N THR A 102 15.30 5.75 2.97
CA THR A 102 14.24 6.06 3.92
C THR A 102 13.94 4.92 4.88
N ALA A 103 14.94 4.12 5.23
CA ALA A 103 14.81 3.01 6.18
C ALA A 103 14.49 3.43 7.65
N GLY A 104 13.84 4.59 7.85
CA GLY A 104 13.40 5.14 9.15
C GLY A 104 11.89 5.42 9.19
N GLU A 105 11.43 6.00 10.31
CA GLU A 105 10.03 6.12 10.78
C GLU A 105 8.95 6.64 9.80
N PHE A 106 9.32 7.20 8.64
CA PHE A 106 8.38 7.94 7.78
C PHE A 106 8.16 7.36 6.38
N ALA A 107 8.94 6.37 5.92
CA ALA A 107 8.61 5.71 4.66
C ALA A 107 7.59 4.60 4.88
N MET A 108 6.55 4.59 4.03
CA MET A 108 5.63 3.49 4.02
C MET A 108 6.26 2.30 3.32
N SER A 109 6.44 1.23 4.07
CA SER A 109 6.96 -0.03 3.59
C SER A 109 5.94 -0.72 2.67
N PHE A 110 6.38 -1.25 1.53
CA PHE A 110 5.52 -2.05 0.65
C PHE A 110 5.36 -3.47 1.20
N LYS A 111 4.26 -4.13 0.86
CA LYS A 111 4.04 -5.54 1.20
C LYS A 111 4.23 -6.39 -0.05
N LEU A 112 5.25 -7.23 -0.07
CA LEU A 112 5.42 -8.29 -1.05
C LEU A 112 4.68 -9.55 -0.57
N LEU A 113 3.79 -10.04 -1.42
CA LEU A 113 2.83 -11.12 -1.17
C LEU A 113 2.83 -12.08 -2.35
N GLU A 114 2.60 -13.36 -2.08
CA GLU A 114 2.30 -14.35 -3.12
C GLU A 114 0.82 -14.23 -3.51
N ARG A 115 0.53 -14.36 -4.81
CA ARG A 115 -0.84 -14.61 -5.24
C ARG A 115 -1.17 -16.09 -5.04
N PRO A 116 -2.30 -16.43 -4.42
CA PRO A 116 -2.81 -17.79 -4.45
C PRO A 116 -3.15 -18.23 -5.88
#